data_AF-A0A9X3WVC2-F1
#
_entry.id   AF-A0A9X3WVC2-F1
#
_cell.length_a   1.000
_cell.length_b   1.000
_cell.length_c   1.000
_cell.angle_alpha   90.00
_cell.angle_beta   90.00
_cell.angle_gamma   90.00
#
_symmetry.space_group_name_H-M   'P 1'
#
loop_
_entity.id
_entity.type
_entity.pdbx_description
1 polymer ?
#
loop_
_entity_poly.entity_id
_entity_poly.type
_entity_poly.pdbx_seq_one_letter_code
_entity_poly.pdbx_strand_id
1 'polypeptide(L)'
;MGKEFNEILVAQSALEDWFDLLNDQELLYVAKMVKPSIPGFSIKNFSKVPPKLLMKNTKKKVQSIGNPDEFFKQLVSDTVAEEFKGLEILELITKMNMNESFTPSQKLALLITSYPSYYAAHESFIKVEVKNSRDPIKGLGNNEYSLLEQMEAMIHVRKDDFAGEVEFIFENDLQFDKMEEIAPDRYETIRDYLNDKGLPIPNKGMFLQLLKVYNEDEFTGWSDPEKIAFYKLVVQDIVAIHKTLYEFIDVLDDEKDDQISALKDRIAIYDQDLITINNLYQEQMKQVKETEKEIAKLQKDKAQLEQQIKQMKGEHAHEVKKLNKNMKEAAEEMARMKEDRIEIDAIKLFKGESICLLSQPDHRTIPLFLEDDQYIYFSNRVEFQKIVNQEHLQGKILFVNTDGLSTKDTFFCEKELKTRVW
;
A
#
# COMPACT_ATOMS: atom_id res chain seq x y z
N MET A 1 -54.21 52.66 16.82
CA MET A 1 -55.23 51.63 17.14
C MET A 1 -55.58 50.71 15.97
N GLY A 2 -56.13 51.16 14.83
CA GLY A 2 -56.46 50.25 13.71
C GLY A 2 -55.26 49.69 12.90
N LYS A 3 -54.21 50.51 12.68
CA LYS A 3 -52.98 50.09 11.99
C LYS A 3 -52.09 49.19 12.86
N GLU A 4 -51.80 49.62 14.09
CA GLU A 4 -50.98 48.84 15.04
C GLU A 4 -51.59 47.45 15.36
N PHE A 5 -52.91 47.33 15.43
CA PHE A 5 -53.55 46.03 15.69
C PHE A 5 -53.46 45.07 14.49
N ASN A 6 -53.53 45.60 13.26
CA ASN A 6 -53.28 44.82 12.04
C ASN A 6 -51.81 44.44 11.89
N GLU A 7 -50.87 45.33 12.22
CA GLU A 7 -49.42 45.05 12.20
C GLU A 7 -49.05 43.92 13.18
N ILE A 8 -49.64 43.91 14.39
CA ILE A 8 -49.42 42.84 15.39
C ILE A 8 -50.00 41.48 14.95
N LEU A 9 -51.16 41.45 14.30
CA LEU A 9 -51.78 40.22 13.79
C LEU A 9 -51.00 39.61 12.61
N VAL A 10 -50.56 40.45 11.68
CA VAL A 10 -49.69 40.05 10.56
C VAL A 10 -48.37 39.48 11.08
N ALA A 11 -47.78 40.12 12.09
CA ALA A 11 -46.52 39.69 12.68
C ALA A 11 -46.60 38.32 13.41
N GLN A 12 -47.75 38.00 14.03
CA GLN A 12 -47.96 36.67 14.65
C GLN A 12 -48.16 35.57 13.61
N SER A 13 -48.88 35.86 12.53
CA SER A 13 -49.08 34.93 11.41
C SER A 13 -47.76 34.64 10.69
N ALA A 14 -46.97 35.69 10.45
CA ALA A 14 -45.64 35.62 9.85
C ALA A 14 -44.66 34.75 10.66
N LEU A 15 -44.73 34.79 11.99
CA LEU A 15 -43.95 33.91 12.84
C LEU A 15 -44.31 32.44 12.66
N GLU A 16 -45.60 32.12 12.48
CA GLU A 16 -46.01 30.72 12.27
C GLU A 16 -45.51 30.19 10.95
N ASP A 17 -45.74 30.94 9.86
CA ASP A 17 -45.30 30.60 8.51
C ASP A 17 -43.77 30.42 8.46
N TRP A 18 -43.03 31.30 9.15
CA TRP A 18 -41.58 31.22 9.22
C TRP A 18 -41.07 30.01 10.00
N PHE A 19 -41.69 29.67 11.13
CA PHE A 19 -41.31 28.49 11.92
C PHE A 19 -41.52 27.18 11.16
N ASP A 20 -42.54 27.12 10.30
CA ASP A 20 -42.85 25.94 9.49
C ASP A 20 -41.83 25.70 8.36
N LEU A 21 -40.99 26.70 8.03
CA LEU A 21 -39.91 26.59 7.04
C LEU A 21 -38.56 26.16 7.62
N LEU A 22 -38.39 26.19 8.95
CA LEU A 22 -37.09 25.92 9.56
C LEU A 22 -36.69 24.46 9.43
N ASN A 23 -35.49 24.23 8.89
CA ASN A 23 -34.82 22.96 8.98
C ASN A 23 -34.18 22.76 10.38
N ASP A 24 -33.70 21.55 10.66
CA ASP A 24 -33.14 21.19 11.97
C ASP A 24 -31.93 22.06 12.38
N GLN A 25 -31.09 22.48 11.42
CA GLN A 25 -29.93 23.33 11.69
C GLN A 25 -30.35 24.77 12.03
N GLU A 26 -31.30 25.31 11.28
CA GLU A 26 -31.85 26.65 11.52
C GLU A 26 -32.60 26.69 12.85
N LEU A 27 -33.41 25.67 13.14
CA LEU A 27 -34.07 25.54 14.44
C LEU A 27 -33.06 25.51 15.59
N LEU A 28 -31.95 24.80 15.42
CA LEU A 28 -30.88 24.76 16.43
C LEU A 28 -30.19 26.12 16.60
N TYR A 29 -29.94 26.83 15.50
CA TYR A 29 -29.39 28.19 15.52
C TYR A 29 -30.31 29.15 16.30
N VAL A 30 -31.59 29.17 15.95
CA VAL A 30 -32.61 29.99 16.60
C VAL A 30 -32.75 29.63 18.08
N ALA A 31 -32.76 28.33 18.41
CA ALA A 31 -32.80 27.88 19.80
C ALA A 31 -31.60 28.37 20.61
N LYS A 32 -30.39 28.37 20.04
CA LYS A 32 -29.19 28.91 20.70
C LYS A 32 -29.26 30.43 20.88
N MET A 33 -29.89 31.14 19.95
CA MET A 33 -30.11 32.59 20.03
C MET A 33 -31.08 32.95 21.17
N VAL A 34 -32.25 32.31 21.22
CA VAL A 34 -33.35 32.68 22.15
C VAL A 34 -33.28 31.96 23.50
N LYS A 35 -32.45 30.91 23.59
CA LYS A 35 -32.13 30.15 24.80
C LYS A 35 -33.39 29.69 25.57
N PRO A 36 -34.26 28.86 24.97
CA PRO A 36 -35.45 28.36 25.65
C PRO A 36 -35.07 27.42 26.81
N SER A 37 -35.87 27.44 27.89
CA SER A 37 -35.69 26.49 28.99
C SER A 37 -36.32 25.14 28.62
N ILE A 38 -35.51 24.09 28.54
CA ILE A 38 -35.95 22.72 28.22
C ILE A 38 -35.52 21.78 29.36
N PRO A 39 -36.48 21.19 30.12
CA PRO A 39 -36.14 20.30 31.23
C PRO A 39 -35.22 19.16 30.81
N GLY A 40 -34.13 18.95 31.55
CA GLY A 40 -33.15 17.89 31.29
C GLY A 40 -32.10 18.22 30.23
N PHE A 41 -32.16 19.37 29.58
CA PHE A 41 -31.21 19.77 28.54
C PHE A 41 -30.60 21.15 28.82
N SER A 42 -29.28 21.23 28.75
CA SER A 42 -28.56 22.51 28.78
C SER A 42 -28.39 23.07 27.37
N ILE A 43 -28.13 24.39 27.25
CA ILE A 43 -27.92 25.07 25.96
C ILE A 43 -26.82 24.39 25.13
N LYS A 44 -25.77 23.89 25.78
CA LYS A 44 -24.66 23.16 25.12
C LYS A 44 -25.10 21.84 24.48
N ASN A 45 -26.22 21.27 24.93
CA ASN A 45 -26.74 19.97 24.50
C ASN A 45 -28.03 20.09 23.68
N PHE A 46 -28.36 21.27 23.14
CA PHE A 46 -29.55 21.43 22.30
C PHE A 46 -29.57 20.53 21.06
N SER A 47 -28.40 20.15 20.53
CA SER A 47 -28.30 19.17 19.43
C SER A 47 -28.80 17.77 19.79
N LYS A 48 -28.96 17.45 21.09
CA LYS A 48 -29.48 16.16 21.57
C LYS A 48 -30.97 16.21 21.92
N VAL A 49 -31.60 17.38 21.84
CA VAL A 49 -33.02 17.55 22.12
C VAL A 49 -33.83 17.01 20.94
N PRO A 50 -34.88 16.19 21.17
CA PRO A 50 -35.77 15.76 20.09
C PRO A 50 -36.33 16.98 19.31
N PRO A 51 -36.30 17.00 17.96
CA PRO A 51 -36.64 18.19 17.16
C PRO A 51 -38.02 18.78 17.49
N LYS A 52 -39.04 17.95 17.68
CA LYS A 52 -40.39 18.39 18.06
C LYS A 52 -40.42 19.12 19.42
N LEU A 53 -39.60 18.67 20.38
CA LEU A 53 -39.51 19.28 21.70
C LEU A 53 -38.73 20.60 21.64
N LEU A 54 -37.65 20.64 20.84
CA LEU A 54 -36.89 21.86 20.58
C LEU A 54 -37.78 22.91 19.91
N MET A 55 -38.45 22.56 18.82
CA MET A 55 -39.39 23.40 18.07
C MET A 55 -40.46 24.01 18.99
N LYS A 56 -41.14 23.17 19.77
CA LYS A 56 -42.20 23.63 20.68
C LYS A 56 -41.72 24.66 21.71
N ASN A 57 -40.54 24.43 22.32
CA ASN A 57 -40.02 25.33 23.35
C ASN A 57 -39.39 26.59 22.75
N THR A 58 -38.74 26.50 21.60
CA THR A 58 -38.21 27.63 20.84
C THR A 58 -39.36 28.54 20.38
N LYS A 59 -40.42 28.00 19.75
CA LYS A 59 -41.60 28.76 19.32
C LYS A 59 -42.25 29.51 20.48
N LYS A 60 -42.47 28.84 21.62
CA LYS A 60 -42.99 29.48 22.84
C LYS A 60 -42.11 30.61 23.35
N LYS A 61 -40.78 30.42 23.30
CA LYS A 61 -39.84 31.44 23.77
C LYS A 61 -39.83 32.65 22.84
N VAL A 62 -39.86 32.45 21.54
CA VAL A 62 -39.96 33.53 20.54
C VAL A 62 -41.28 34.29 20.69
N GLN A 63 -42.41 33.59 20.85
CA GLN A 63 -43.71 34.24 21.09
C GLN A 63 -43.76 35.06 22.40
N SER A 64 -42.87 34.79 23.36
CA SER A 64 -42.73 35.58 24.59
C SER A 64 -41.85 36.83 24.43
N ILE A 65 -41.09 36.93 23.33
CA ILE A 65 -40.38 38.14 22.93
C ILE A 65 -41.45 39.04 22.32
N GLY A 66 -41.95 40.01 23.09
CA GLY A 66 -43.19 40.74 22.80
C GLY A 66 -43.23 41.56 21.50
N ASN A 67 -42.16 41.58 20.71
CA ASN A 67 -42.10 42.23 19.41
C ASN A 67 -41.49 41.29 18.33
N PRO A 68 -42.31 40.66 17.48
CA PRO A 68 -41.83 39.83 16.37
C PRO A 68 -40.89 40.55 15.40
N ASP A 69 -41.08 41.86 15.19
CA ASP A 69 -40.24 42.64 14.27
C ASP A 69 -38.81 42.76 14.80
N GLU A 70 -38.62 42.91 16.11
CA GLU A 70 -37.29 42.91 16.72
C GLU A 70 -36.62 41.55 16.58
N PHE A 71 -37.40 40.47 16.67
CA PHE A 71 -36.88 39.12 16.48
C PHE A 71 -36.41 38.89 15.04
N PHE A 72 -37.21 39.27 14.04
CA PHE A 72 -36.81 39.13 12.64
C PHE A 72 -35.62 40.03 12.27
N LYS A 73 -35.56 41.25 12.79
CA LYS A 73 -34.38 42.13 12.66
C LYS A 73 -33.13 41.54 13.29
N GLN A 74 -33.24 40.79 14.38
CA GLN A 74 -32.11 40.10 14.99
C GLN A 74 -31.67 38.87 14.17
N LEU A 75 -32.61 38.26 13.44
CA LEU A 75 -32.36 37.09 12.60
C LEU A 75 -31.63 37.46 11.30
N VAL A 76 -32.04 38.56 10.67
CA VAL A 76 -31.35 39.14 9.51
C VAL A 76 -30.12 39.86 10.02
N SER A 77 -28.93 39.31 9.81
CA SER A 77 -27.69 39.95 10.26
C SER A 77 -27.51 41.33 9.59
N ASP A 78 -26.81 42.25 10.26
CA ASP A 78 -26.53 43.58 9.71
C ASP A 78 -25.86 43.51 8.32
N THR A 79 -25.01 42.49 8.09
CA THR A 79 -24.36 42.23 6.80
C THR A 79 -25.37 41.88 5.71
N VAL A 80 -26.33 41.01 6.01
CA VAL A 80 -27.40 40.67 5.07
C VAL A 80 -28.32 41.87 4.88
N ALA A 81 -28.66 42.61 5.93
CA ALA A 81 -29.52 43.80 5.80
C ALA A 81 -28.91 44.88 4.90
N GLU A 82 -27.59 45.11 4.95
CA GLU A 82 -26.91 46.07 4.08
C GLU A 82 -26.86 45.61 2.61
N GLU A 83 -26.70 44.31 2.33
CA GLU A 83 -26.65 43.78 0.96
C GLU A 83 -27.98 44.00 0.18
N PHE A 84 -29.10 44.06 0.89
CA PHE A 84 -30.44 44.22 0.30
C PHE A 84 -31.03 45.62 0.51
N LYS A 85 -30.24 46.56 1.02
CA LYS A 85 -30.68 47.90 1.37
C LYS A 85 -30.96 48.75 0.14
N GLY A 86 -32.13 49.40 0.13
CA GLY A 86 -32.51 50.34 -0.93
C GLY A 86 -33.00 49.70 -2.23
N LEU A 87 -33.08 48.37 -2.30
CA LEU A 87 -33.70 47.65 -3.42
C LEU A 87 -35.20 47.82 -3.38
N GLU A 88 -35.84 48.01 -4.53
CA GLU A 88 -37.30 47.92 -4.64
C GLU A 88 -37.80 46.48 -4.45
N ILE A 89 -39.10 46.30 -4.23
CA ILE A 89 -39.67 44.98 -3.89
C ILE A 89 -39.38 43.91 -4.96
N LEU A 90 -39.50 44.26 -6.25
CA LEU A 90 -39.21 43.32 -7.35
C LEU A 90 -37.73 42.95 -7.39
N GLU A 91 -36.84 43.92 -7.15
CA GLU A 91 -35.39 43.72 -7.09
C GLU A 91 -34.97 42.87 -5.89
N LEU A 92 -35.59 43.10 -4.73
CA LEU A 92 -35.41 42.29 -3.52
C LEU A 92 -35.77 40.83 -3.79
N ILE A 93 -36.96 40.58 -4.34
CA ILE A 93 -37.44 39.22 -4.66
C ILE A 93 -36.50 38.57 -5.68
N THR A 94 -36.08 39.34 -6.69
CA THR A 94 -35.18 38.86 -7.76
C THR A 94 -33.83 38.47 -7.18
N LYS A 95 -33.20 39.33 -6.37
CA LYS A 95 -31.92 39.06 -5.71
C LYS A 95 -32.00 37.86 -4.77
N MET A 96 -33.08 37.74 -4.00
CA MET A 96 -33.30 36.57 -3.13
C MET A 96 -33.50 35.27 -3.92
N ASN A 97 -34.20 35.30 -5.06
CA ASN A 97 -34.43 34.12 -5.90
C ASN A 97 -33.15 33.65 -6.60
N MET A 98 -32.24 34.57 -6.93
CA MET A 98 -30.94 34.23 -7.51
C MET A 98 -29.92 33.73 -6.49
N ASN A 99 -30.04 34.12 -5.22
CA ASN A 99 -29.09 33.70 -4.19
C ASN A 99 -29.43 32.30 -3.66
N GLU A 100 -28.79 31.27 -4.23
CA GLU A 100 -29.00 29.86 -3.86
C GLU A 100 -28.54 29.53 -2.43
N SER A 101 -27.69 30.36 -1.81
CA SER A 101 -27.25 30.14 -0.43
C SER A 101 -28.33 30.48 0.62
N PHE A 102 -29.36 31.23 0.22
CA PHE A 102 -30.44 31.62 1.11
C PHE A 102 -31.49 30.52 1.19
N THR A 103 -31.76 30.09 2.41
CA THR A 103 -32.86 29.17 2.71
C THR A 103 -34.22 29.84 2.54
N PRO A 104 -35.30 29.06 2.33
CA PRO A 104 -36.67 29.58 2.32
C PRO A 104 -37.03 30.39 3.58
N SER A 105 -36.53 29.98 4.76
CA SER A 105 -36.80 30.68 6.02
C SER A 105 -36.13 32.05 6.07
N GLN A 106 -34.89 32.17 5.56
CA GLN A 106 -34.15 33.43 5.49
C GLN A 106 -34.78 34.40 4.49
N LYS A 107 -35.19 33.90 3.32
CA LYS A 107 -35.90 34.66 2.30
C LYS A 107 -37.20 35.26 2.84
N LEU A 108 -37.99 34.45 3.56
CA LEU A 108 -39.22 34.92 4.17
C LEU A 108 -38.97 35.95 5.28
N ALA A 109 -37.97 35.71 6.14
CA ALA A 109 -37.60 36.67 7.20
C ALA A 109 -37.16 38.03 6.63
N LEU A 110 -36.41 38.03 5.53
CA LEU A 110 -36.03 39.24 4.82
C LEU A 110 -37.23 39.99 4.25
N LEU A 111 -38.16 39.28 3.61
CA LEU A 111 -39.37 39.88 3.07
C LEU A 111 -40.23 40.53 4.17
N ILE A 112 -40.43 39.83 5.30
CA ILE A 112 -41.19 40.34 6.44
C ILE A 112 -40.53 41.59 7.02
N THR A 113 -39.20 41.59 7.14
CA THR A 113 -38.45 42.70 7.75
C THR A 113 -38.41 43.93 6.84
N SER A 114 -38.20 43.74 5.55
CA SER A 114 -37.99 44.82 4.59
C SER A 114 -39.30 45.36 4.01
N TYR A 115 -40.30 44.50 3.80
CA TYR A 115 -41.58 44.84 3.16
C TYR A 115 -42.79 44.17 3.85
N PRO A 116 -43.07 44.49 5.12
CA PRO A 116 -44.14 43.85 5.90
C PRO A 116 -45.53 44.00 5.27
N SER A 117 -45.83 45.17 4.67
CA SER A 117 -47.10 45.42 3.97
C SER A 117 -47.27 44.53 2.74
N TYR A 118 -46.17 44.21 2.04
CA TYR A 118 -46.22 43.38 0.84
C TYR A 118 -46.37 41.90 1.20
N TYR A 119 -45.73 41.44 2.27
CA TYR A 119 -46.02 40.14 2.88
C TYR A 119 -47.52 40.02 3.24
N ALA A 120 -48.08 41.02 3.93
CA ALA A 120 -49.49 41.01 4.33
C ALA A 120 -50.46 40.91 3.13
N ALA A 121 -50.14 41.58 2.02
CA ALA A 121 -50.94 41.50 0.80
C ALA A 121 -50.89 40.11 0.14
N HIS A 122 -49.80 39.38 0.33
CA HIS A 122 -49.51 38.08 -0.31
C HIS A 122 -49.58 36.88 0.63
N GLU A 123 -50.02 37.07 1.87
CA GLU A 123 -50.02 36.07 2.93
C GLU A 123 -50.68 34.75 2.51
N SER A 124 -51.79 34.82 1.76
CA SER A 124 -52.52 33.64 1.30
C SER A 124 -51.71 32.77 0.34
N PHE A 125 -50.94 33.39 -0.57
CA PHE A 125 -50.06 32.67 -1.49
C PHE A 125 -48.90 32.04 -0.71
N ILE A 126 -48.25 32.84 0.14
CA ILE A 126 -47.11 32.41 0.95
C ILE A 126 -47.46 31.19 1.80
N LYS A 127 -48.61 31.22 2.49
CA LYS A 127 -49.10 30.10 3.29
C LYS A 127 -49.28 28.81 2.50
N VAL A 128 -49.74 28.89 1.26
CA VAL A 128 -49.91 27.72 0.40
C VAL A 128 -48.55 27.12 0.06
N GLU A 129 -47.57 27.95 -0.31
CA GLU A 129 -46.22 27.48 -0.64
C GLU A 129 -45.49 26.90 0.58
N VAL A 130 -45.57 27.55 1.74
CA VAL A 130 -45.01 27.05 3.01
C VAL A 130 -45.60 25.67 3.35
N LYS A 131 -46.93 25.52 3.30
CA LYS A 131 -47.61 24.25 3.59
C LYS A 131 -47.20 23.13 2.64
N ASN A 132 -46.88 23.47 1.39
CA ASN A 132 -46.40 22.54 0.37
C ASN A 132 -44.88 22.31 0.44
N SER A 133 -44.19 22.88 1.44
CA SER A 133 -42.72 22.80 1.61
C SER A 133 -41.96 23.31 0.39
N ARG A 134 -42.46 24.39 -0.23
CA ARG A 134 -41.85 25.07 -1.38
C ARG A 134 -41.29 26.43 -0.95
N ASP A 135 -40.46 27.01 -1.81
CA ASP A 135 -39.90 28.35 -1.59
C ASP A 135 -41.03 29.40 -1.64
N PRO A 136 -41.34 30.09 -0.52
CA PRO A 136 -42.50 30.97 -0.40
C PRO A 136 -42.40 32.25 -1.23
N ILE A 137 -41.20 32.61 -1.68
CA ILE A 137 -40.99 33.81 -2.52
C ILE A 137 -40.88 33.47 -4.01
N LYS A 138 -40.84 32.19 -4.37
CA LYS A 138 -40.69 31.76 -5.76
C LYS A 138 -42.00 31.98 -6.52
N GLY A 139 -41.91 32.73 -7.62
CA GLY A 139 -43.08 33.09 -8.44
C GLY A 139 -43.92 34.24 -7.86
N LEU A 140 -43.50 34.80 -6.72
CA LEU A 140 -44.13 35.96 -6.11
C LEU A 140 -43.84 37.19 -6.98
N GLY A 141 -44.88 37.93 -7.36
CA GLY A 141 -44.78 39.06 -8.30
C GLY A 141 -44.87 38.69 -9.79
N ASN A 142 -44.82 37.41 -10.18
CA ASN A 142 -44.85 37.01 -11.61
C ASN A 142 -46.11 37.49 -12.35
N ASN A 143 -47.24 37.60 -11.65
CA ASN A 143 -48.52 38.07 -12.22
C ASN A 143 -48.77 39.56 -11.97
N GLU A 144 -47.92 40.23 -11.19
CA GLU A 144 -48.06 41.65 -10.84
C GLU A 144 -47.19 42.54 -11.73
N TYR A 145 -46.05 42.03 -12.17
CA TYR A 145 -45.07 42.74 -12.99
C TYR A 145 -45.01 42.17 -14.40
N SER A 146 -44.89 43.06 -15.39
CA SER A 146 -44.65 42.68 -16.77
C SER A 146 -43.30 41.98 -16.95
N LEU A 147 -43.16 41.19 -18.02
CA LEU A 147 -41.91 40.51 -18.35
C LEU A 147 -40.74 41.51 -18.46
N LEU A 148 -40.98 42.70 -19.00
CA LEU A 148 -39.99 43.77 -19.09
C LEU A 148 -39.50 44.21 -17.70
N GLU A 149 -40.42 44.53 -16.79
CA GLU A 149 -40.08 44.95 -15.42
C GLU A 149 -39.28 43.87 -14.69
N GLN A 150 -39.65 42.59 -14.88
CA GLN A 150 -38.91 41.46 -14.31
C GLN A 150 -37.48 41.36 -14.88
N MET A 151 -37.30 41.54 -16.20
CA MET A 151 -35.96 41.55 -16.82
C MET A 151 -35.12 42.75 -16.37
N GLU A 152 -35.71 43.94 -16.25
CA GLU A 152 -35.03 45.15 -15.80
C GLU A 152 -34.54 45.03 -14.35
N ALA A 153 -35.37 44.49 -13.45
CA ALA A 153 -34.97 44.21 -12.07
C ALA A 153 -33.80 43.22 -12.02
N MET A 154 -33.82 42.17 -12.85
CA MET A 154 -32.74 41.19 -12.95
C MET A 154 -31.43 41.82 -13.46
N ILE A 155 -31.51 42.71 -14.45
CA ILE A 155 -30.35 43.46 -14.94
C ILE A 155 -29.80 44.38 -13.86
N HIS A 156 -30.67 45.08 -13.12
CA HIS A 156 -30.25 46.06 -12.12
C HIS A 156 -29.55 45.40 -10.93
N VAL A 157 -30.11 44.31 -10.39
CA VAL A 157 -29.52 43.53 -9.30
C VAL A 157 -28.11 43.03 -9.64
N ARG A 158 -27.84 42.79 -10.92
CA ARG A 158 -26.57 42.22 -11.42
C ARG A 158 -25.57 43.22 -11.97
N LYS A 159 -25.88 44.51 -11.93
CA LYS A 159 -25.09 45.53 -12.60
C LYS A 159 -23.62 45.52 -12.14
N ASP A 160 -23.40 45.32 -10.86
CA ASP A 160 -22.06 45.33 -10.26
C ASP A 160 -21.28 44.04 -10.54
N ASP A 161 -21.95 42.88 -10.47
CA ASP A 161 -21.35 41.57 -10.81
C ASP A 161 -20.90 41.54 -12.27
N PHE A 162 -21.75 42.05 -13.17
CA PHE A 162 -21.46 42.08 -14.60
C PHE A 162 -20.24 42.95 -14.93
N ALA A 163 -20.05 44.07 -14.24
CA ALA A 163 -18.87 44.91 -14.45
C ALA A 163 -17.58 44.16 -14.10
N GLY A 164 -17.56 43.44 -12.97
CA GLY A 164 -16.42 42.60 -12.58
C GLY A 164 -16.20 41.39 -13.50
N GLU A 165 -17.27 40.77 -14.00
CA GLU A 165 -17.17 39.68 -14.98
C GLU A 165 -16.60 40.17 -16.34
N VAL A 166 -16.97 41.38 -16.76
CA VAL A 166 -16.46 42.00 -18.00
C VAL A 166 -14.99 42.40 -17.88
N GLU A 167 -14.58 43.01 -16.76
CA GLU A 167 -13.17 43.35 -16.50
C GLU A 167 -12.27 42.12 -16.59
N PHE A 168 -12.70 41.00 -16.00
CA PHE A 168 -11.97 39.73 -16.04
C PHE A 168 -11.79 39.17 -17.46
N ILE A 169 -12.79 39.31 -18.34
CA ILE A 169 -12.72 38.83 -19.73
C ILE A 169 -11.77 39.67 -20.58
N PHE A 170 -11.76 40.99 -20.41
CA PHE A 170 -10.90 41.85 -21.24
C PHE A 170 -9.41 41.62 -21.03
N GLU A 171 -9.02 40.99 -19.93
CA GLU A 171 -7.63 40.68 -19.61
C GLU A 171 -7.13 39.37 -20.25
N ASN A 172 -8.00 38.56 -20.86
CA ASN A 172 -7.65 37.22 -21.32
C ASN A 172 -8.35 36.84 -22.66
N ASP A 173 -7.70 36.05 -23.53
CA ASP A 173 -8.21 35.63 -24.87
C ASP A 173 -8.59 34.13 -24.91
N LEU A 174 -9.79 33.74 -25.40
CA LEU A 174 -10.23 32.32 -25.42
C LEU A 174 -11.22 31.87 -26.52
N GLN A 175 -11.28 30.53 -26.68
CA GLN A 175 -12.18 29.73 -27.53
C GLN A 175 -13.11 28.80 -26.70
N PHE A 176 -14.16 28.27 -27.34
CA PHE A 176 -15.41 27.76 -26.72
C PHE A 176 -15.55 26.22 -26.63
N ASP A 177 -16.20 25.71 -25.56
CA ASP A 177 -17.21 24.64 -25.70
C ASP A 177 -18.15 24.38 -24.49
N LYS A 178 -19.36 23.91 -24.84
CA LYS A 178 -20.49 23.30 -24.07
C LYS A 178 -21.45 24.18 -23.24
N MET A 179 -22.71 24.23 -23.70
CA MET A 179 -23.91 24.68 -22.98
C MET A 179 -24.84 23.48 -22.69
N GLU A 180 -25.71 23.60 -21.69
CA GLU A 180 -26.81 22.66 -21.40
C GLU A 180 -27.79 22.59 -22.60
N GLU A 181 -28.70 21.60 -22.69
CA GLU A 181 -29.67 21.43 -23.81
C GLU A 181 -31.14 21.71 -23.37
N ILE A 182 -31.81 22.67 -24.02
CA ILE A 182 -33.25 22.96 -23.92
C ILE A 182 -33.97 22.07 -24.93
N ALA A 183 -34.93 21.29 -24.46
CA ALA A 183 -35.87 20.54 -25.29
C ALA A 183 -36.96 21.48 -25.85
N PRO A 184 -37.00 21.76 -27.17
CA PRO A 184 -37.90 22.76 -27.77
C PRO A 184 -39.38 22.39 -27.72
N ASP A 185 -39.69 21.10 -27.53
CA ASP A 185 -40.97 20.47 -27.89
C ASP A 185 -42.19 20.90 -27.04
N ARG A 186 -42.00 21.79 -26.05
CA ARG A 186 -43.02 22.10 -25.03
C ARG A 186 -43.56 23.54 -25.08
N TYR A 187 -42.88 24.49 -25.70
CA TYR A 187 -43.29 25.90 -25.73
C TYR A 187 -43.11 26.49 -27.12
N GLU A 188 -44.11 27.21 -27.62
CA GLU A 188 -44.11 27.79 -28.96
C GLU A 188 -43.22 29.05 -29.05
N THR A 189 -43.13 29.83 -27.97
CA THR A 189 -42.36 31.08 -27.93
C THR A 189 -41.47 31.17 -26.68
N ILE A 190 -40.41 31.99 -26.73
CA ILE A 190 -39.58 32.33 -25.56
C ILE A 190 -40.47 32.95 -24.48
N ARG A 191 -41.40 33.83 -24.89
CA ARG A 191 -42.31 34.49 -23.95
C ARG A 191 -43.19 33.47 -23.21
N ASP A 192 -43.70 32.44 -23.88
CA ASP A 192 -44.48 31.37 -23.23
C ASP A 192 -43.63 30.57 -22.24
N TYR A 193 -42.39 30.26 -22.62
CA TYR A 193 -41.45 29.60 -21.74
C TYR A 193 -41.19 30.42 -20.46
N LEU A 194 -40.86 31.70 -20.61
CA LEU A 194 -40.54 32.60 -19.49
C LEU A 194 -41.76 32.87 -18.60
N ASN A 195 -42.96 32.94 -19.18
CA ASN A 195 -44.19 33.11 -18.41
C ASN A 195 -44.56 31.85 -17.61
N ASP A 196 -44.37 30.65 -18.17
CA ASP A 196 -44.66 29.39 -17.45
C ASP A 196 -43.59 29.02 -16.41
N LYS A 197 -42.31 29.22 -16.76
CA LYS A 197 -41.17 28.82 -15.91
C LYS A 197 -40.65 29.91 -14.98
N GLY A 198 -41.02 31.16 -15.25
CA GLY A 198 -40.35 32.32 -14.68
C GLY A 198 -39.01 32.59 -15.38
N LEU A 199 -38.41 33.74 -15.07
CA LEU A 199 -37.09 34.09 -15.57
C LEU A 199 -36.03 33.09 -15.04
N PRO A 200 -35.23 32.45 -15.90
CA PRO A 200 -34.11 31.63 -15.46
C PRO A 200 -33.04 32.50 -14.77
N ILE A 201 -32.22 31.86 -13.95
CA ILE A 201 -31.09 32.53 -13.31
C ILE A 201 -30.07 32.87 -14.42
N PRO A 202 -29.66 34.14 -14.59
CA PRO A 202 -28.60 34.51 -15.53
C PRO A 202 -27.27 33.85 -15.14
N ASN A 203 -26.32 33.78 -16.07
CA ASN A 203 -25.01 33.12 -15.99
C ASN A 203 -25.01 31.59 -16.15
N LYS A 204 -26.19 30.97 -16.26
CA LYS A 204 -26.29 29.53 -16.54
C LYS A 204 -26.39 29.23 -18.03
N GLY A 205 -26.36 30.26 -18.88
CA GLY A 205 -26.45 30.11 -20.33
C GLY A 205 -27.87 29.91 -20.87
N MET A 206 -28.88 29.99 -20.00
CA MET A 206 -30.27 29.70 -20.36
C MET A 206 -30.88 30.76 -21.29
N PHE A 207 -30.56 32.05 -21.13
CA PHE A 207 -31.02 33.11 -22.05
C PHE A 207 -30.32 32.99 -23.40
N LEU A 208 -29.00 32.75 -23.39
CA LEU A 208 -28.24 32.49 -24.63
C LEU A 208 -28.79 31.26 -25.36
N GLN A 209 -29.21 30.25 -24.61
CA GLN A 209 -29.78 29.06 -25.17
C GLN A 209 -31.19 29.26 -25.71
N LEU A 210 -32.05 30.00 -25.00
CA LEU A 210 -33.36 30.39 -25.51
C LEU A 210 -33.21 31.14 -26.84
N LEU A 211 -32.24 32.06 -26.93
CA LEU A 211 -31.93 32.74 -28.20
C LEU A 211 -31.47 31.78 -29.31
N LYS A 212 -30.73 30.71 -28.97
CA LYS A 212 -30.25 29.72 -29.94
C LYS A 212 -31.35 28.78 -30.44
N VAL A 213 -32.27 28.40 -29.55
CA VAL A 213 -33.32 27.41 -29.83
C VAL A 213 -34.50 28.00 -30.60
N TYR A 214 -34.84 29.26 -30.32
CA TYR A 214 -35.97 29.94 -30.96
C TYR A 214 -35.48 30.88 -32.07
N ASN A 215 -36.20 30.91 -33.21
CA ASN A 215 -35.80 31.67 -34.40
C ASN A 215 -35.95 33.19 -34.23
N GLU A 216 -35.28 33.98 -35.08
CA GLU A 216 -35.33 35.47 -35.06
C GLU A 216 -36.76 36.05 -35.13
N ASP A 217 -37.68 35.34 -35.81
CA ASP A 217 -39.09 35.73 -35.95
C ASP A 217 -39.85 35.80 -34.60
N GLU A 218 -39.33 35.15 -33.55
CA GLU A 218 -39.83 35.19 -32.17
C GLU A 218 -40.00 36.63 -31.65
N PHE A 219 -39.07 37.51 -32.00
CA PHE A 219 -39.03 38.87 -31.47
C PHE A 219 -39.95 39.84 -32.23
N THR A 220 -40.67 39.38 -33.26
CA THR A 220 -41.57 40.24 -34.05
C THR A 220 -42.69 40.83 -33.20
N GLY A 221 -43.15 40.10 -32.17
CA GLY A 221 -44.16 40.55 -31.20
C GLY A 221 -43.60 41.22 -29.93
N TRP A 222 -42.30 41.52 -29.89
CA TRP A 222 -41.64 42.17 -28.76
C TRP A 222 -41.44 43.66 -29.03
N SER A 223 -41.66 44.47 -28.00
CA SER A 223 -41.29 45.89 -28.02
C SER A 223 -39.76 46.04 -27.98
N ASP A 224 -39.24 47.16 -28.48
CA ASP A 224 -37.80 47.42 -28.46
C ASP A 224 -37.19 47.38 -27.06
N PRO A 225 -37.83 47.91 -25.99
CA PRO A 225 -37.34 47.76 -24.62
C PRO A 225 -37.21 46.29 -24.18
N GLU A 226 -38.20 45.44 -24.49
CA GLU A 226 -38.15 44.01 -24.15
C GLU A 226 -37.01 43.30 -24.87
N LYS A 227 -36.81 43.58 -26.16
CA LYS A 227 -35.67 43.04 -26.93
C LYS A 227 -34.35 43.44 -26.29
N ILE A 228 -34.19 44.73 -25.96
CA ILE A 228 -32.97 45.26 -25.34
C ILE A 228 -32.72 44.58 -23.99
N ALA A 229 -33.76 44.44 -23.16
CA ALA A 229 -33.64 43.79 -21.86
C ALA A 229 -33.23 42.32 -22.01
N PHE A 230 -33.86 41.58 -22.91
CA PHE A 230 -33.50 40.20 -23.20
C PHE A 230 -32.06 40.06 -23.71
N TYR A 231 -31.65 40.87 -24.68
CA TYR A 231 -30.27 40.84 -25.20
C TYR A 231 -29.22 41.20 -24.14
N LYS A 232 -29.53 42.08 -23.18
CA LYS A 232 -28.64 42.34 -22.04
C LYS A 232 -28.43 41.09 -21.18
N LEU A 233 -29.49 40.32 -20.93
CA LEU A 233 -29.40 39.05 -20.19
C LEU A 233 -28.62 37.98 -20.97
N VAL A 234 -28.78 37.94 -22.31
CA VAL A 234 -27.96 37.08 -23.18
C VAL A 234 -26.48 37.46 -23.11
N VAL A 235 -26.15 38.75 -23.15
CA VAL A 235 -24.75 39.21 -23.03
C VAL A 235 -24.19 38.85 -21.65
N GLN A 236 -24.97 38.98 -20.58
CA GLN A 236 -24.58 38.52 -19.24
C GLN A 236 -24.26 37.01 -19.22
N ASP A 237 -25.13 36.18 -19.81
CA ASP A 237 -24.88 34.74 -19.95
C ASP A 237 -23.57 34.45 -20.68
N ILE A 238 -23.34 35.12 -21.82
CA ILE A 238 -22.11 34.96 -22.61
C ILE A 238 -20.90 35.27 -21.73
N VAL A 239 -20.89 36.43 -21.08
CA VAL A 239 -19.78 36.90 -20.25
C VAL A 239 -19.49 35.92 -19.10
N ALA A 240 -20.51 35.47 -18.37
CA ALA A 240 -20.27 34.56 -17.25
C ALA A 240 -19.84 33.15 -17.68
N ILE A 241 -20.34 32.64 -18.82
CA ILE A 241 -19.82 31.40 -19.41
C ILE A 241 -18.33 31.56 -19.74
N HIS A 242 -17.94 32.68 -20.35
CA HIS A 242 -16.52 32.95 -20.64
C HIS A 242 -15.69 32.90 -19.35
N LYS A 243 -16.12 33.59 -18.29
CA LYS A 243 -15.43 33.56 -16.99
C LYS A 243 -15.30 32.15 -16.43
N THR A 244 -16.38 31.37 -16.43
CA THR A 244 -16.37 29.99 -15.89
C THR A 244 -15.42 29.08 -16.67
N LEU A 245 -15.32 29.28 -17.99
CA LEU A 245 -14.39 28.53 -18.83
C LEU A 245 -12.92 28.88 -18.53
N TYR A 246 -12.61 30.15 -18.28
CA TYR A 246 -11.27 30.56 -17.84
C TYR A 246 -10.86 29.89 -16.53
N GLU A 247 -11.73 29.97 -15.52
CA GLU A 247 -11.45 29.36 -14.21
C GLU A 247 -11.22 27.84 -14.35
N PHE A 248 -11.93 27.17 -15.26
CA PHE A 248 -11.71 25.77 -15.56
C PHE A 248 -10.37 25.50 -16.27
N ILE A 249 -9.94 26.37 -17.18
CA ILE A 249 -8.65 26.24 -17.87
C ILE A 249 -7.48 26.47 -16.90
N ASP A 250 -7.57 27.45 -16.01
CA ASP A 250 -6.54 27.70 -14.99
C ASP A 250 -6.34 26.47 -14.09
N VAL A 251 -7.45 25.85 -13.65
CA VAL A 251 -7.39 24.59 -12.88
C VAL A 251 -6.73 23.46 -13.68
N LEU A 252 -7.03 23.34 -14.98
CA LEU A 252 -6.41 22.32 -15.84
C LEU A 252 -4.92 22.56 -16.05
N ASP A 253 -4.47 23.80 -16.15
CA ASP A 253 -3.05 24.13 -16.27
C ASP A 253 -2.29 23.84 -14.96
N ASP A 254 -2.89 24.14 -13.80
CA ASP A 254 -2.34 23.74 -12.48
C ASP A 254 -2.23 22.21 -12.36
N GLU A 255 -3.28 21.46 -12.72
CA GLU A 255 -3.26 19.99 -12.70
C GLU A 255 -2.18 19.41 -13.63
N LYS A 256 -1.96 20.04 -14.78
CA LYS A 256 -0.94 19.64 -15.75
C LYS A 256 0.47 19.90 -15.20
N ASP A 257 0.69 21.03 -14.55
CA ASP A 257 1.97 21.35 -13.92
C ASP A 257 2.29 20.39 -12.77
N ASP A 258 1.30 20.01 -11.97
CA ASP A 258 1.44 18.97 -10.94
C ASP A 258 1.81 17.61 -11.54
N GLN A 259 1.17 17.22 -12.65
CA GLN A 259 1.51 15.99 -13.37
C GLN A 259 2.94 16.01 -13.93
N ILE A 260 3.37 17.15 -14.50
CA ILE A 260 4.73 17.33 -15.01
C ILE A 260 5.75 17.22 -13.87
N SER A 261 5.45 17.84 -12.72
CA SER A 261 6.29 17.76 -11.53
C SER A 261 6.45 16.31 -11.04
N ALA A 262 5.33 15.58 -10.92
CA ALA A 262 5.35 14.17 -10.52
C ALA A 262 6.13 13.27 -11.51
N LEU A 263 6.06 13.57 -12.81
CA LEU A 263 6.84 12.85 -13.82
C LEU A 263 8.34 13.14 -13.72
N LYS A 264 8.73 14.39 -13.43
CA LYS A 264 10.14 14.76 -13.21
C LYS A 264 10.72 14.02 -12.00
N ASP A 265 9.97 13.93 -10.91
CA ASP A 265 10.40 13.20 -9.71
C ASP A 265 10.58 11.70 -10.01
N ARG A 266 9.67 11.10 -10.78
CA ARG A 266 9.81 9.69 -11.21
C ARG A 266 11.05 9.47 -12.10
N ILE A 267 11.32 10.38 -13.02
CA ILE A 267 12.53 10.31 -13.86
C ILE A 267 13.79 10.34 -12.99
N ALA A 268 13.84 11.25 -12.00
CA ALA A 268 14.98 11.34 -11.08
C ALA A 268 15.20 10.04 -10.28
N ILE A 269 14.12 9.38 -9.85
CA ILE A 269 14.19 8.07 -9.18
C ILE A 269 14.77 7.01 -10.14
N TYR A 270 14.28 6.94 -11.38
CA TYR A 270 14.79 5.97 -12.35
C TYR A 270 16.26 6.20 -12.73
N ASP A 271 16.69 7.46 -12.82
CA ASP A 271 18.10 7.78 -13.04
C ASP A 271 18.98 7.29 -11.88
N GLN A 272 18.50 7.42 -10.64
CA GLN A 272 19.21 6.94 -9.46
C GLN A 272 19.26 5.42 -9.38
N ASP A 273 18.17 4.73 -9.76
CA ASP A 273 18.13 3.28 -9.88
C ASP A 273 19.08 2.77 -10.97
N LEU A 274 19.14 3.44 -12.12
CA LEU A 274 20.08 3.11 -13.20
C LEU A 274 21.54 3.21 -12.74
N ILE A 275 21.89 4.26 -12.00
CA ILE A 275 23.24 4.39 -11.40
C ILE A 275 23.51 3.23 -10.45
N THR A 276 22.56 2.87 -9.61
CA THR A 276 22.69 1.78 -8.64
C THR A 276 22.88 0.42 -9.32
N ILE A 277 22.06 0.12 -10.33
CA ILE A 277 22.17 -1.10 -11.14
C ILE A 277 23.52 -1.17 -11.85
N ASN A 278 23.97 -0.06 -12.43
CA ASN A 278 25.27 -0.02 -13.11
C ASN A 278 26.43 -0.29 -12.14
N ASN A 279 26.38 0.28 -10.92
CA ASN A 279 27.39 0.00 -9.90
C ASN A 279 27.42 -1.49 -9.49
N LEU A 280 26.25 -2.09 -9.28
CA LEU A 280 26.13 -3.53 -8.98
C LEU A 280 26.67 -4.39 -10.12
N TYR A 281 26.37 -4.02 -11.37
CA TYR A 281 26.89 -4.71 -12.56
C TYR A 281 28.42 -4.65 -12.63
N GLN A 282 29.01 -3.48 -12.37
CA GLN A 282 30.47 -3.34 -12.34
C GLN A 282 31.12 -4.18 -11.23
N GLU A 283 30.47 -4.30 -10.08
CA GLU A 283 30.94 -5.12 -8.97
C GLU A 283 30.87 -6.62 -9.29
N GLN A 284 29.75 -7.09 -9.86
CA GLN A 284 29.63 -8.47 -10.34
C GLN A 284 30.69 -8.79 -11.41
N MET A 285 30.94 -7.86 -12.34
CA MET A 285 31.99 -8.02 -13.35
C MET A 285 33.39 -8.18 -12.75
N LYS A 286 33.68 -7.52 -11.62
CA LYS A 286 34.95 -7.73 -10.89
C LYS A 286 35.01 -9.12 -10.28
N GLN A 287 33.95 -9.56 -9.60
CA GLN A 287 33.88 -10.90 -9.00
C GLN A 287 34.02 -12.02 -10.03
N VAL A 288 33.40 -11.86 -11.20
CA VAL A 288 33.55 -12.82 -12.31
C VAL A 288 35.02 -12.90 -12.75
N LYS A 289 35.69 -11.77 -12.95
CA LYS A 289 37.12 -11.75 -13.32
C LYS A 289 38.03 -12.36 -12.26
N GLU A 290 37.71 -12.21 -10.98
CA GLU A 290 38.46 -12.84 -9.89
C GLU A 290 38.25 -14.36 -9.89
N THR A 291 37.00 -14.80 -10.05
CA THR A 291 36.66 -16.23 -10.16
C THR A 291 37.33 -16.87 -11.38
N GLU A 292 37.37 -16.19 -12.52
CA GLU A 292 38.08 -16.66 -13.73
C GLU A 292 39.58 -16.86 -13.46
N LYS A 293 40.22 -15.94 -12.72
CA LYS A 293 41.64 -16.08 -12.33
C LYS A 293 41.85 -17.28 -11.41
N GLU A 294 40.95 -17.51 -10.45
CA GLU A 294 41.02 -18.67 -9.57
C GLU A 294 40.84 -19.98 -10.33
N ILE A 295 39.87 -20.05 -11.25
CA ILE A 295 39.66 -21.21 -12.13
C ILE A 295 40.92 -21.49 -12.94
N ALA A 296 41.52 -20.46 -13.56
CA ALA A 296 42.75 -20.63 -14.33
C ALA A 296 43.92 -21.15 -13.46
N LYS A 297 44.03 -20.70 -12.21
CA LYS A 297 45.02 -21.20 -11.25
C LYS A 297 44.77 -22.68 -10.90
N LEU A 298 43.53 -23.03 -10.56
CA LEU A 298 43.14 -24.41 -10.23
C LEU A 298 43.36 -25.36 -11.41
N GLN A 299 43.10 -24.93 -12.64
CA GLN A 299 43.38 -25.72 -13.84
C GLN A 299 44.89 -26.00 -13.99
N LYS A 300 45.74 -25.01 -13.72
CA LYS A 300 47.19 -25.18 -13.74
C LYS A 300 47.67 -26.14 -12.65
N ASP A 301 47.16 -26.00 -11.44
CA ASP A 301 47.50 -26.87 -10.30
C ASP A 301 47.06 -28.32 -10.57
N LYS A 302 45.86 -28.51 -11.14
CA LYS A 302 45.36 -29.83 -11.58
C LYS A 302 46.30 -30.47 -12.60
N ALA A 303 46.73 -29.73 -13.62
CA ALA A 303 47.65 -30.25 -14.63
C ALA A 303 49.00 -30.67 -14.03
N GLN A 304 49.53 -29.90 -13.07
CA GLN A 304 50.76 -30.26 -12.36
C GLN A 304 50.59 -31.54 -11.53
N LEU A 305 49.49 -31.67 -10.79
CA LEU A 305 49.17 -32.87 -10.02
C LEU A 305 49.01 -34.11 -10.92
N GLU A 306 48.33 -33.97 -12.06
CA GLU A 306 48.20 -35.06 -13.04
C GLU A 306 49.56 -35.53 -13.57
N GLN A 307 50.49 -34.58 -13.82
CA GLN A 307 51.85 -34.90 -14.21
C GLN A 307 52.61 -35.66 -13.11
N GLN A 308 52.50 -35.23 -11.85
CA GLN A 308 53.12 -35.91 -10.71
C GLN A 308 52.56 -37.32 -10.52
N ILE A 309 51.24 -37.50 -10.61
CA ILE A 309 50.58 -38.82 -10.53
C ILE A 309 51.10 -39.73 -11.65
N LYS A 310 51.22 -39.22 -12.88
CA LYS A 310 51.73 -39.99 -14.01
C LYS A 310 53.19 -40.42 -13.78
N GLN A 311 54.02 -39.54 -13.24
CA GLN A 311 55.40 -39.85 -12.89
C GLN A 311 55.47 -40.94 -11.81
N MET A 312 54.76 -40.78 -10.68
CA MET A 312 54.75 -41.77 -9.60
C MET A 312 54.22 -43.15 -10.08
N LYS A 313 53.19 -43.17 -10.93
CA LYS A 313 52.72 -44.43 -11.54
C LYS A 313 53.80 -45.10 -12.39
N GLY A 314 54.58 -44.32 -13.13
CA GLY A 314 55.70 -44.81 -13.93
C GLY A 314 56.83 -45.40 -13.07
N GLU A 315 57.21 -44.69 -12.00
CA GLU A 315 58.20 -45.14 -11.01
C GLU A 315 57.75 -46.44 -10.34
N HIS A 316 56.51 -46.49 -9.87
CA HIS A 316 55.97 -47.68 -9.23
C HIS A 316 55.89 -48.89 -10.19
N ALA A 317 55.48 -48.67 -11.45
CA ALA A 317 55.49 -49.73 -12.46
C ALA A 317 56.90 -50.25 -12.75
N HIS A 318 57.91 -49.38 -12.70
CA HIS A 318 59.31 -49.78 -12.86
C HIS A 318 59.79 -50.61 -11.67
N GLU A 319 59.49 -50.19 -10.44
CA GLU A 319 59.79 -50.96 -9.23
C GLU A 319 59.14 -52.34 -9.25
N VAL A 320 57.84 -52.43 -9.58
CA VAL A 320 57.12 -53.71 -9.67
C VAL A 320 57.78 -54.63 -10.71
N LYS A 321 58.18 -54.10 -11.88
CA LYS A 321 58.90 -54.89 -12.88
C LYS A 321 60.25 -55.38 -12.37
N LYS A 322 61.01 -54.52 -11.68
CA LYS A 322 62.30 -54.88 -11.07
C LYS A 322 62.11 -55.98 -10.01
N LEU A 323 61.11 -55.83 -9.15
CA LEU A 323 60.77 -56.82 -8.12
C LEU A 323 60.39 -58.17 -8.75
N ASN A 324 59.53 -58.16 -9.76
CA ASN A 324 59.12 -59.37 -10.47
C ASN A 324 60.31 -60.05 -11.17
N LYS A 325 61.23 -59.27 -11.75
CA LYS A 325 62.47 -59.82 -12.32
C LYS A 325 63.33 -60.49 -11.25
N ASN A 326 63.58 -59.79 -10.13
CA ASN A 326 64.34 -60.33 -9.01
C ASN A 326 63.69 -61.60 -8.43
N MET A 327 62.35 -61.63 -8.31
CA MET A 327 61.61 -62.82 -7.85
C MET A 327 61.76 -63.99 -8.83
N LYS A 328 61.72 -63.72 -10.14
CA LYS A 328 61.88 -64.76 -11.15
C LYS A 328 63.31 -65.32 -11.13
N GLU A 329 64.32 -64.46 -11.05
CA GLU A 329 65.73 -64.87 -10.89
C GLU A 329 65.93 -65.72 -9.63
N ALA A 330 65.37 -65.29 -8.49
CA ALA A 330 65.42 -66.07 -7.24
C ALA A 330 64.68 -67.43 -7.34
N ALA A 331 63.56 -67.48 -8.07
CA ALA A 331 62.83 -68.72 -8.30
C ALA A 331 63.60 -69.69 -9.22
N GLU A 332 64.26 -69.19 -10.27
CA GLU A 332 65.14 -69.97 -11.14
C GLU A 332 66.37 -70.49 -10.39
N GLU A 333 66.96 -69.69 -9.49
CA GLU A 333 68.06 -70.10 -8.63
C GLU A 333 67.64 -71.20 -7.64
N MET A 334 66.46 -71.07 -7.01
CA MET A 334 65.88 -72.12 -6.17
C MET A 334 65.56 -73.41 -6.94
N ALA A 335 65.17 -73.31 -8.21
CA ALA A 335 64.91 -74.48 -9.06
C ALA A 335 66.22 -75.23 -9.38
N ARG A 336 67.31 -74.52 -9.69
CA ARG A 336 68.65 -75.12 -9.87
C ARG A 336 69.15 -75.80 -8.60
N MET A 337 68.95 -75.18 -7.44
CA MET A 337 69.28 -75.80 -6.14
C MET A 337 68.44 -77.04 -5.82
N LYS A 338 67.27 -77.23 -6.47
CA LYS A 338 66.46 -78.45 -6.34
C LYS A 338 66.90 -79.58 -7.27
N GLU A 339 67.46 -79.26 -8.45
CA GLU A 339 68.04 -80.27 -9.36
C GLU A 339 69.35 -80.87 -8.80
N ASP A 340 70.05 -80.15 -7.92
CA ASP A 340 71.32 -80.56 -7.29
C ASP A 340 71.20 -81.27 -5.91
N ARG A 341 70.07 -81.89 -5.56
CA ARG A 341 69.97 -82.70 -4.31
C ARG A 341 70.63 -84.07 -4.55
N ILE A 342 71.85 -84.40 -4.12
CA ILE A 342 72.44 -84.39 -2.76
C ILE A 342 71.45 -84.94 -1.73
N GLU A 343 71.76 -86.15 -1.24
CA GLU A 343 71.10 -86.84 -0.13
C GLU A 343 70.96 -85.90 1.09
N ILE A 344 69.71 -85.56 1.43
CA ILE A 344 69.37 -84.75 2.61
C ILE A 344 69.46 -85.57 3.91
N ASP A 345 70.01 -86.79 3.86
CA ASP A 345 70.29 -87.60 5.06
C ASP A 345 71.66 -87.26 5.70
N ALA A 346 72.47 -86.39 5.09
CA ALA A 346 73.83 -86.07 5.57
C ALA A 346 73.95 -84.84 6.48
N ILE A 347 72.91 -84.01 6.66
CA ILE A 347 73.01 -82.74 7.41
C ILE A 347 72.35 -82.85 8.79
N LYS A 348 72.81 -83.80 9.62
CA LYS A 348 72.56 -83.76 11.06
C LYS A 348 73.65 -82.87 11.69
N LEU A 349 73.31 -81.62 12.02
CA LEU A 349 74.27 -80.59 12.43
C LEU A 349 75.03 -80.94 13.72
N PHE A 350 74.43 -81.75 14.58
CA PHE A 350 74.94 -82.09 15.91
C PHE A 350 75.03 -83.61 16.10
N LYS A 351 75.31 -84.36 15.04
CA LYS A 351 75.35 -85.83 15.08
C LYS A 351 76.24 -86.34 16.21
N GLY A 352 75.69 -87.15 17.12
CA GLY A 352 76.42 -87.70 18.27
C GLY A 352 76.67 -86.75 19.44
N GLU A 353 76.23 -85.48 19.35
CA GLU A 353 76.31 -84.53 20.45
C GLU A 353 75.21 -84.76 21.48
N SER A 354 75.55 -84.61 22.76
CA SER A 354 74.61 -84.79 23.88
C SER A 354 73.79 -83.53 24.12
N ILE A 355 73.03 -83.10 23.11
CA ILE A 355 72.14 -81.93 23.19
C ILE A 355 70.69 -82.32 22.94
N CYS A 356 69.75 -81.52 23.42
CA CYS A 356 68.34 -81.65 23.09
C CYS A 356 67.66 -80.27 23.07
N LEU A 357 66.92 -79.99 22.00
CA LEU A 357 66.11 -78.80 21.84
C LEU A 357 64.65 -79.11 22.17
N LEU A 358 64.12 -78.40 23.16
CA LEU A 358 62.72 -78.44 23.57
C LEU A 358 61.98 -77.23 22.97
N SER A 359 60.91 -77.46 22.21
CA SER A 359 60.17 -76.38 21.54
C SER A 359 58.66 -76.54 21.68
N GLN A 360 57.95 -75.44 21.99
CA GLN A 360 56.47 -75.41 21.98
C GLN A 360 55.87 -75.13 20.60
N PRO A 361 56.48 -74.32 19.72
CA PRO A 361 56.07 -74.29 18.33
C PRO A 361 56.56 -75.54 17.59
N ASP A 362 55.67 -76.21 16.85
CA ASP A 362 56.02 -77.37 16.02
C ASP A 362 56.67 -76.88 14.72
N HIS A 363 57.99 -76.71 14.75
CA HIS A 363 58.75 -76.32 13.59
C HIS A 363 59.11 -77.54 12.75
N ARG A 364 58.31 -77.79 11.69
CA ARG A 364 58.51 -78.92 10.76
C ARG A 364 59.88 -79.01 10.10
N THR A 365 60.64 -77.91 10.07
CA THR A 365 61.96 -77.82 9.44
C THR A 365 63.11 -78.13 10.39
N ILE A 366 62.94 -77.92 11.70
CA ILE A 366 64.04 -78.11 12.68
C ILE A 366 64.45 -79.59 12.83
N PRO A 367 63.53 -80.58 12.91
CA PRO A 367 63.88 -82.00 12.97
C PRO A 367 64.73 -82.50 11.78
N LEU A 368 64.69 -81.80 10.64
CA LEU A 368 65.52 -82.16 9.48
C LEU A 368 67.02 -82.06 9.79
N PHE A 369 67.41 -81.16 10.72
CA PHE A 369 68.80 -80.87 11.04
C PHE A 369 69.31 -81.53 12.34
N LEU A 370 68.44 -82.22 13.09
CA LEU A 370 68.70 -82.80 14.41
C LEU A 370 68.42 -84.30 14.40
N GLU A 371 69.13 -85.11 15.20
CA GLU A 371 68.77 -86.52 15.39
C GLU A 371 67.41 -86.63 16.11
N ASP A 372 66.71 -87.77 15.94
CA ASP A 372 65.34 -87.94 16.44
C ASP A 372 65.22 -87.75 17.96
N ASP A 373 66.33 -87.92 18.69
CA ASP A 373 66.44 -87.76 20.15
C ASP A 373 66.96 -86.37 20.58
N GLN A 374 67.23 -85.48 19.63
CA GLN A 374 67.76 -84.12 19.84
C GLN A 374 66.70 -83.03 19.65
N TYR A 375 65.48 -83.35 19.21
CA TYR A 375 64.36 -82.41 19.14
C TYR A 375 63.11 -83.00 19.76
N ILE A 376 62.57 -82.34 20.79
CA ILE A 376 61.33 -82.76 21.43
C ILE A 376 60.36 -81.59 21.44
N TYR A 377 59.20 -81.83 20.85
CA TYR A 377 58.06 -80.94 20.91
C TYR A 377 57.31 -81.12 22.24
N PHE A 378 56.87 -80.03 22.86
CA PHE A 378 55.95 -80.07 23.99
C PHE A 378 54.78 -79.11 23.77
N SER A 379 53.55 -79.54 24.03
CA SER A 379 52.36 -78.71 23.79
C SER A 379 52.01 -77.81 24.98
N ASN A 380 52.37 -78.21 26.21
CA ASN A 380 51.96 -77.54 27.44
C ASN A 380 52.91 -77.78 28.62
N ARG A 381 52.70 -77.05 29.74
CA ARG A 381 53.53 -77.12 30.96
C ARG A 381 53.64 -78.51 31.58
N VAL A 382 52.54 -79.27 31.59
CA VAL A 382 52.50 -80.62 32.20
C VAL A 382 53.35 -81.58 31.38
N GLU A 383 53.29 -81.44 30.06
CA GLU A 383 54.11 -82.22 29.13
C GLU A 383 55.59 -81.84 29.24
N PHE A 384 55.91 -80.54 29.30
CA PHE A 384 57.27 -80.06 29.53
C PHE A 384 57.87 -80.66 30.82
N GLN A 385 57.14 -80.62 31.93
CA GLN A 385 57.58 -81.19 33.20
C GLN A 385 57.81 -82.71 33.11
N LYS A 386 56.98 -83.43 32.36
CA LYS A 386 57.18 -84.86 32.12
C LYS A 386 58.43 -85.11 31.30
N ILE A 387 58.63 -84.36 30.20
CA ILE A 387 59.77 -84.51 29.29
C ILE A 387 61.07 -84.24 30.02
N VAL A 388 61.18 -83.11 30.72
CA VAL A 388 62.42 -82.72 31.43
C VAL A 388 62.81 -83.74 32.50
N ASN A 389 61.89 -84.54 33.05
CA ASN A 389 62.20 -85.57 34.04
C ASN A 389 62.50 -86.96 33.43
N GLN A 390 62.56 -87.11 32.10
CA GLN A 390 62.89 -88.38 31.46
C GLN A 390 64.38 -88.72 31.62
N GLU A 391 64.68 -89.99 31.91
CA GLU A 391 66.04 -90.49 32.13
C GLU A 391 66.95 -90.29 30.90
N HIS A 392 66.42 -90.44 29.68
CA HIS A 392 67.21 -90.27 28.45
C HIS A 392 67.70 -88.83 28.18
N LEU A 393 67.21 -87.86 28.97
CA LEU A 393 67.66 -86.47 28.94
C LEU A 393 68.65 -86.15 30.07
N GLN A 394 68.97 -87.09 30.96
CA GLN A 394 70.03 -86.88 31.96
C GLN A 394 71.38 -86.83 31.27
N GLY A 395 72.23 -85.86 31.64
CA GLY A 395 73.54 -85.62 31.02
C GLY A 395 73.51 -84.91 29.66
N LYS A 396 72.34 -84.62 29.08
CA LYS A 396 72.22 -83.80 27.86
C LYS A 396 72.11 -82.31 28.18
N ILE A 397 72.69 -81.46 27.32
CA ILE A 397 72.48 -80.00 27.35
C ILE A 397 71.11 -79.70 26.75
N LEU A 398 70.22 -79.11 27.55
CA LEU A 398 68.87 -78.77 27.14
C LEU A 398 68.79 -77.31 26.67
N PHE A 399 68.36 -77.10 25.44
CA PHE A 399 67.98 -75.79 24.91
C PHE A 399 66.45 -75.69 24.93
N VAL A 400 65.89 -74.63 25.51
CA VAL A 400 64.44 -74.40 25.49
C VAL A 400 64.17 -73.20 24.60
N ASN A 401 63.40 -73.42 23.53
CA ASN A 401 62.90 -72.35 22.69
C ASN A 401 61.81 -71.59 23.45
N THR A 402 62.09 -70.34 23.80
CA THR A 402 61.12 -69.47 24.50
C THR A 402 60.21 -68.69 23.57
N ASP A 403 60.44 -68.76 22.26
CA ASP A 403 59.60 -68.07 21.28
C ASP A 403 58.19 -68.67 21.30
N GLY A 404 57.20 -67.82 21.57
CA GLY A 404 55.80 -68.22 21.73
C GLY A 404 55.38 -68.62 23.15
N LEU A 405 56.32 -68.74 24.10
CA LEU A 405 55.97 -68.91 25.52
C LEU A 405 55.55 -67.58 26.15
N SER A 406 54.54 -67.61 27.01
CA SER A 406 54.24 -66.46 27.87
C SER A 406 55.33 -66.29 28.93
N THR A 407 55.50 -65.08 29.46
CA THR A 407 56.46 -64.80 30.55
C THR A 407 56.26 -65.75 31.75
N LYS A 408 55.01 -66.14 32.04
CA LYS A 408 54.66 -67.08 33.11
C LYS A 408 55.08 -68.53 32.78
N ASP A 409 55.10 -68.92 31.51
CA ASP A 409 55.58 -70.24 31.07
C ASP A 409 57.11 -70.30 31.10
N THR A 410 57.78 -69.23 30.68
CA THR A 410 59.25 -69.11 30.75
C THR A 410 59.77 -69.29 32.18
N PHE A 411 59.18 -68.58 33.15
CA PHE A 411 59.54 -68.75 34.57
C PHE A 411 59.25 -70.16 35.09
N PHE A 412 58.21 -70.83 34.57
CA PHE A 412 57.91 -72.21 34.95
C PHE A 412 58.98 -73.16 34.41
N CYS A 413 59.35 -73.05 33.13
CA CYS A 413 60.41 -73.86 32.53
C CYS A 413 61.75 -73.68 33.27
N GLU A 414 62.12 -72.44 33.60
CA GLU A 414 63.33 -72.15 34.37
C GLU A 414 63.31 -72.81 35.76
N LYS A 415 62.15 -72.79 36.43
CA LYS A 415 61.99 -73.43 37.74
C LYS A 415 62.19 -74.95 37.66
N GLU A 416 61.53 -75.61 36.70
CA GLU A 416 61.61 -77.07 36.53
C GLU A 416 63.04 -77.52 36.14
N LEU A 417 63.75 -76.72 35.32
CA LEU A 417 65.15 -76.97 34.99
C LEU A 417 66.10 -76.78 36.18
N LYS A 418 65.81 -75.84 37.09
CA LYS A 418 66.60 -75.63 38.33
C LYS A 418 66.40 -76.71 39.38
N THR A 419 65.25 -77.38 39.40
CA THR A 419 64.96 -78.48 40.33
C THR A 419 65.60 -79.80 39.92
N ARG A 420 66.20 -79.88 38.73
CA ARG A 420 66.97 -81.03 38.29
C ARG A 420 68.30 -81.08 39.05
N VAL A 421 68.56 -82.19 39.73
CA VAL A 421 69.90 -82.53 40.21
C VAL A 421 70.69 -82.94 38.97
N TRP A 422 71.74 -82.18 38.65
CA TRP A 422 72.56 -82.37 37.45
C TRP A 422 73.52 -83.54 37.58
#